data_AF-A0A2D6E3K8-F1
#
_entry.id   AF-A0A2D6E3K8-F1
#
_cell.length_a   1.000
_cell.length_b   1.000
_cell.length_c   1.000
_cell.angle_alpha   90.00
_cell.angle_beta   90.00
_cell.angle_gamma   90.00
#
_symmetry.space_group_name_H-M   'P 1'
#
loop_
_entity.id
_entity.type
_entity.pdbx_description
1 polymer ?
#
loop_
_entity_poly.entity_id
_entity_poly.type
_entity_poly.pdbx_seq_one_letter_code
_entity_poly.pdbx_strand_id
1 'polypeptide(L)'
;MSKKTGKLTKVEKFYIDNNPNSNIADLAKDLNRTEKCISNYVENDAGHTASTRENEDESSVSDLMGRKEDRGVTIMTQAASELADETRPQRIEETSRYKNSIHIIKEKDE
;
A
#
# COMPACT_ATOMS: atom_id res chain seq x y z
N MET A 1 -1.54 24.01 -24.57
CA MET A 1 -0.62 22.86 -24.37
C MET A 1 -1.36 21.79 -23.61
N SER A 2 -1.49 20.58 -24.16
CA SER A 2 -2.08 19.44 -23.42
C SER A 2 -1.06 18.91 -22.42
N LYS A 3 -1.45 18.70 -21.17
CA LYS A 3 -0.59 18.11 -20.13
C LYS A 3 -0.42 16.61 -20.38
N LYS A 4 0.74 16.05 -20.10
CA LYS A 4 1.00 14.61 -20.27
C LYS A 4 0.10 13.80 -19.32
N THR A 5 -0.58 12.78 -19.85
CA THR A 5 -1.47 11.88 -19.10
C THR A 5 -0.78 10.54 -18.78
N GLY A 6 -1.34 9.76 -17.85
CA GLY A 6 -0.77 8.48 -17.43
C GLY A 6 0.25 8.58 -16.29
N LYS A 7 0.88 7.45 -15.95
CA LYS A 7 1.84 7.33 -14.85
C LYS A 7 3.11 8.16 -15.11
N LEU A 8 3.79 8.56 -14.02
CA LEU A 8 5.11 9.18 -14.10
C LEU A 8 6.13 8.17 -14.63
N THR A 9 6.92 8.61 -15.61
CA THR A 9 8.03 7.85 -16.17
C THR A 9 9.20 7.78 -15.18
N LYS A 10 10.12 6.83 -15.36
CA LYS A 10 11.29 6.66 -14.48
C LYS A 10 12.14 7.94 -14.36
N VAL A 11 12.27 8.68 -15.46
CA VAL A 11 13.02 9.95 -15.50
C VAL A 11 12.30 11.05 -14.71
N GLU A 12 10.98 11.16 -14.88
CA GLU A 12 10.15 12.11 -14.13
C GLU A 12 10.19 11.82 -12.62
N LYS A 13 10.14 10.54 -12.24
CA LYS A 13 10.28 10.07 -10.84
C LYS A 13 11.64 10.45 -10.26
N PHE A 14 12.72 10.10 -10.95
CA PHE A 14 14.09 10.44 -10.53
C PHE A 14 14.30 11.95 -10.38
N TYR A 15 13.70 12.76 -11.24
CA TYR A 15 13.78 14.22 -11.12
C TYR A 15 13.09 14.74 -9.85
N ILE A 16 11.94 14.16 -9.46
CA ILE A 16 11.25 14.51 -8.22
C ILE A 16 12.09 14.09 -7.01
N ASP A 17 12.67 12.88 -7.04
CA ASP A 17 13.45 12.34 -5.92
C ASP A 17 14.74 13.15 -5.64
N ASN A 18 15.38 13.71 -6.67
CA ASN A 18 16.60 14.52 -6.54
C ASN A 18 16.33 16.01 -6.24
N ASN A 19 15.06 16.45 -6.25
CA ASN A 19 14.69 17.83 -5.97
C ASN A 19 13.65 17.90 -4.83
N PRO A 20 13.99 17.46 -3.61
CA PRO A 20 13.05 17.36 -2.50
C PRO A 20 12.55 18.72 -1.98
N ASN A 21 13.29 19.81 -2.22
CA ASN A 21 12.95 21.15 -1.75
C ASN A 21 12.16 21.97 -2.77
N SER A 22 11.86 21.41 -3.93
CA SER A 22 11.13 22.10 -4.99
C SER A 22 9.63 22.08 -4.73
N ASN A 23 8.97 23.22 -4.96
CA ASN A 23 7.52 23.32 -4.81
C ASN A 23 6.80 22.47 -5.88
N ILE A 24 5.69 21.82 -5.50
CA ILE A 24 4.91 20.93 -6.39
C ILE A 24 4.45 21.66 -7.66
N ALA A 25 4.12 22.94 -7.55
CA ALA A 25 3.70 23.78 -8.67
C ALA A 25 4.82 23.99 -9.70
N ASP A 26 6.07 24.05 -9.26
CA ASP A 26 7.23 24.26 -10.15
C ASP A 26 7.64 22.95 -10.80
N LEU A 27 7.63 21.84 -10.05
CA LEU A 27 7.80 20.48 -10.60
C LEU A 27 6.72 20.15 -11.65
N ALA A 28 5.48 20.59 -11.44
CA ALA A 28 4.38 20.39 -12.38
C ALA A 28 4.59 21.11 -13.71
N LYS A 29 5.16 22.32 -13.67
CA LYS A 29 5.50 23.09 -14.87
C LYS A 29 6.66 22.45 -15.62
N ASP A 30 7.74 22.10 -14.91
CA ASP A 30 8.95 21.53 -15.51
C ASP A 30 8.67 20.18 -16.19
N LEU A 31 7.90 19.31 -15.52
CA LEU A 31 7.57 17.98 -16.03
C LEU A 31 6.38 17.98 -17.02
N ASN A 32 5.70 19.12 -17.16
CA ASN A 32 4.46 19.29 -17.93
C ASN A 32 3.36 18.28 -17.48
N ARG A 33 3.18 18.20 -16.16
CA ARG A 33 2.24 17.32 -15.46
C ARG A 33 1.24 18.12 -14.62
N THR A 34 0.20 17.44 -14.13
CA THR A 34 -0.73 18.04 -13.17
C THR A 34 -0.13 17.98 -11.77
N GLU A 35 -0.38 19.00 -10.96
CA GLU A 35 0.04 19.04 -9.56
C GLU A 35 -0.46 17.81 -8.80
N LYS A 36 -1.70 17.40 -9.04
CA LYS A 36 -2.30 16.18 -8.47
C LYS A 36 -1.51 14.90 -8.77
N CYS A 37 -0.89 14.81 -9.95
CA CYS A 37 -0.09 13.64 -10.31
C CYS A 37 1.22 13.59 -9.52
N ILE A 38 1.81 14.76 -9.25
CA ILE A 38 3.05 14.89 -8.50
C ILE A 38 2.79 14.77 -7.00
N SER A 39 1.74 15.40 -6.47
CA SER A 39 1.32 15.24 -5.07
C SER A 39 1.04 13.78 -4.76
N ASN A 40 0.30 13.07 -5.62
CA ASN A 40 0.05 11.64 -5.44
C ASN A 40 1.36 10.82 -5.42
N TYR A 41 2.37 11.19 -6.22
CA TYR A 41 3.66 10.52 -6.19
C TYR A 41 4.45 10.84 -4.91
N VAL A 42 4.50 12.11 -4.50
CA VAL A 42 5.20 12.49 -3.27
C VAL A 42 4.53 11.88 -2.03
N GLU A 43 3.20 11.81 -2.00
CA GLU A 43 2.42 11.27 -0.89
C GLU A 43 2.43 9.73 -0.83
N ASN A 44 2.34 9.05 -1.99
CA ASN A 44 2.20 7.58 -2.03
C ASN A 44 3.52 6.84 -2.35
N ASP A 45 4.46 7.47 -3.06
CA ASP A 45 5.73 6.86 -3.49
C ASP A 45 6.90 7.18 -2.52
N ALA A 46 6.62 7.78 -1.35
CA ALA A 46 7.47 7.63 -0.17
C ALA A 46 7.71 6.15 0.20
N GLY A 47 6.94 5.20 -0.36
CA GLY A 47 7.08 3.76 -0.17
C GLY A 47 7.76 2.95 -1.30
N HIS A 48 8.17 3.54 -2.43
CA HIS A 48 8.84 2.77 -3.51
C HIS A 48 10.13 3.38 -4.07
N THR A 49 10.72 4.37 -3.39
CA THR A 49 12.17 4.51 -3.47
C THR A 49 12.79 3.27 -2.82
N ALA A 50 13.80 2.70 -3.46
CA ALA A 50 14.55 1.57 -2.95
C ALA A 50 14.82 1.73 -1.45
N SER A 51 14.72 0.63 -0.70
CA SER A 51 14.94 0.43 0.73
C SER A 51 16.27 0.99 1.26
N THR A 52 16.50 2.29 1.14
CA THR A 52 17.70 3.01 1.63
C THR A 52 17.29 4.27 2.38
N ARG A 53 16.12 4.21 3.02
CA ARG A 53 15.86 4.84 4.31
C ARG A 53 15.52 3.65 5.21
N GLU A 54 16.47 3.07 5.93
CA GLU A 54 16.80 3.52 7.29
C GLU A 54 15.56 4.09 8.00
N ASN A 55 14.46 3.34 7.98
CA ASN A 55 13.49 3.37 9.07
C ASN A 55 13.82 2.13 9.90
N GLU A 56 14.75 2.34 10.81
CA GLU A 56 14.85 1.78 12.16
C GLU A 56 13.86 0.63 12.45
N ASP A 57 14.40 -0.59 12.49
CA ASP A 57 14.09 -1.64 13.48
C ASP A 57 12.63 -2.08 13.73
N GLU A 58 11.71 -1.96 12.78
CA GLU A 58 10.45 -2.70 12.87
C GLU A 58 10.59 -4.07 12.20
N SER A 59 10.84 -5.11 13.00
CA SER A 59 10.80 -6.49 12.53
C SER A 59 9.44 -6.79 11.93
N SER A 60 9.37 -7.18 10.66
CA SER A 60 8.10 -7.56 10.05
C SER A 60 7.64 -8.91 10.62
N VAL A 61 6.32 -9.17 10.64
CA VAL A 61 5.77 -10.49 11.04
C VAL A 61 6.49 -11.63 10.29
N SER A 62 6.84 -11.40 9.02
CA SER A 62 7.44 -12.41 8.15
C SER A 62 8.86 -12.81 8.56
N ASP A 63 9.58 -11.91 9.24
CA ASP A 63 10.94 -12.11 9.75
C ASP A 63 10.92 -12.92 11.05
N LEU A 64 9.85 -12.78 11.84
CA LEU A 64 9.66 -13.51 13.09
C LEU A 64 9.16 -14.96 12.87
N MET A 65 8.76 -15.33 11.66
CA MET A 65 8.32 -16.70 11.34
C MET A 65 9.48 -17.68 11.37
N GLY A 66 9.28 -18.85 11.99
CA GLY A 66 10.28 -19.92 12.01
C GLY A 66 10.29 -20.64 10.67
N ARG A 67 11.42 -20.62 9.96
CA ARG A 67 11.59 -21.33 8.68
C ARG A 67 12.58 -22.46 8.82
N LYS A 68 12.30 -23.59 8.19
CA LYS A 68 13.25 -24.70 8.05
C LYS A 68 13.61 -24.87 6.59
N GLU A 69 14.77 -24.33 6.21
CA GLU A 69 15.26 -24.27 4.82
C GLU A 69 15.28 -25.65 4.16
N ASP A 70 15.68 -26.68 4.90
CA ASP A 70 15.76 -28.07 4.41
C ASP A 70 14.42 -28.70 4.03
N ARG A 71 13.30 -28.19 4.55
CA ARG A 71 11.97 -28.82 4.42
C ARG A 71 10.92 -27.88 3.83
N GLY A 72 11.27 -26.63 3.55
CA GLY A 72 10.34 -25.62 3.03
C GLY A 72 9.15 -25.35 3.96
N VAL A 73 9.23 -25.71 5.24
CA VAL A 73 8.15 -25.49 6.21
C VAL A 73 8.34 -24.15 6.91
N THR A 74 7.23 -23.43 7.09
CA THR A 74 7.16 -22.18 7.84
C THR A 74 6.20 -22.38 9.01
N ILE A 75 6.64 -22.05 10.22
CA ILE A 75 5.89 -22.19 11.46
C ILE A 75 5.71 -20.79 12.05
N MET A 76 4.48 -20.45 12.44
CA MET A 76 4.20 -19.20 13.14
C MET A 76 4.76 -19.28 14.57
N THR A 77 5.67 -18.37 14.90
CA THR A 77 6.22 -18.27 16.25
C THR A 77 5.33 -17.42 17.13
N GLN A 78 5.52 -17.51 18.44
CA GLN A 78 4.78 -16.69 19.40
C GLN A 78 4.99 -15.18 19.14
N ALA A 79 6.23 -14.75 18.92
CA ALA A 79 6.54 -13.35 18.60
C ALA A 79 5.87 -12.87 17.30
N ALA A 80 5.83 -13.72 16.27
CA ALA A 80 5.10 -13.41 15.04
C ALA A 80 3.59 -13.28 15.27
N SER A 81 3.02 -14.12 16.15
CA SER A 81 1.60 -14.08 16.49
C SER A 81 1.23 -12.81 17.25
N GLU A 82 2.03 -12.43 18.24
CA GLU A 82 1.81 -11.22 19.05
C GLU A 82 1.86 -9.96 18.17
N LEU A 83 2.88 -9.82 17.32
CA LEU A 83 3.00 -8.69 16.40
C LEU A 83 1.87 -8.67 15.35
N ALA A 84 1.45 -9.85 14.88
CA ALA A 84 0.33 -9.95 13.94
C ALA A 84 -0.99 -9.49 14.56
N ASP A 85 -1.24 -9.80 15.83
CA ASP A 85 -2.44 -9.36 16.53
C ASP A 85 -2.42 -7.85 16.82
N GLU A 86 -1.25 -7.29 17.16
CA GLU A 86 -1.08 -5.84 17.40
C GLU A 86 -1.27 -5.00 16.12
N THR A 87 -0.72 -5.45 15.00
CA THR A 87 -0.75 -4.72 13.71
C THR A 87 -2.02 -4.96 12.90
N ARG A 88 -2.90 -5.86 13.37
CA ARG A 88 -4.11 -6.23 12.65
C ARG A 88 -5.03 -5.00 12.54
N PRO A 89 -5.40 -4.55 11.32
CA PRO A 89 -6.38 -3.49 11.18
C PRO A 89 -7.70 -3.94 11.81
N GLN A 90 -8.43 -3.01 12.44
CA GLN A 90 -9.75 -3.28 12.99
C GLN A 90 -10.56 -4.09 11.98
N ARG A 91 -11.10 -5.22 12.44
CA ARG A 91 -11.85 -6.17 11.62
C ARG A 91 -12.84 -5.37 10.78
N ILE A 92 -12.78 -5.54 9.46
CA ILE A 92 -13.71 -4.92 8.52
C ILE A 92 -15.12 -5.14 9.09
N GLU A 93 -15.76 -4.06 9.51
CA GLU A 93 -17.15 -4.05 9.96
C GLU A 93 -17.99 -4.77 8.90
N GLU A 94 -18.87 -5.68 9.33
CA GLU A 94 -19.72 -6.43 8.41
C GLU A 94 -20.43 -5.44 7.49
N THR A 95 -20.09 -5.48 6.20
CA THR A 95 -20.62 -4.50 5.25
C THR A 95 -22.14 -4.63 5.25
N SER A 96 -22.84 -3.57 5.61
CA SER A 96 -24.29 -3.62 5.88
C SER A 96 -25.16 -3.82 4.62
N ARG A 97 -24.57 -4.16 3.46
CA ARG A 97 -25.28 -4.23 2.17
C ARG A 97 -26.47 -5.18 2.21
N TYR A 98 -26.44 -6.21 3.06
CA TYR A 98 -27.49 -7.22 3.17
C TYR A 98 -28.10 -7.33 4.57
N LYS A 99 -27.81 -6.39 5.47
CA LYS A 99 -28.25 -6.45 6.87
C LYS A 99 -29.78 -6.46 7.03
N ASN A 100 -30.50 -5.96 6.01
CA ASN A 100 -31.97 -5.88 5.97
C ASN A 100 -32.60 -6.67 4.82
N SER A 101 -31.86 -7.49 4.07
CA SER A 101 -32.47 -8.29 3.00
C SER A 101 -32.97 -9.61 3.55
N ILE A 102 -34.30 -9.77 3.63
CA ILE A 102 -34.95 -11.05 3.91
C ILE A 102 -34.85 -11.92 2.66
N HIS A 103 -34.05 -12.99 2.70
CA HIS A 103 -34.06 -14.01 1.66
C HIS A 103 -35.32 -14.87 1.83
N ILE A 104 -36.38 -14.56 1.08
CA ILE A 104 -37.54 -15.44 0.98
C ILE A 104 -37.14 -16.60 0.06
N ILE A 105 -36.84 -17.74 0.67
CA ILE A 105 -36.71 -19.01 -0.06
C ILE A 105 -38.14 -19.36 -0.48
N LYS A 106 -38.43 -19.34 -1.79
CA LYS A 106 -39.72 -19.83 -2.29
C LYS A 106 -39.81 -21.32 -1.98
N GLU A 107 -40.80 -21.71 -1.19
CA GLU A 107 -41.17 -23.11 -1.06
C GLU A 107 -41.62 -23.62 -2.43
N LYS A 108 -41.17 -24.84 -2.75
CA LYS A 108 -41.45 -25.50 -4.01
C LYS A 108 -42.82 -26.13 -3.87
N ASP A 109 -43.81 -25.60 -4.58
CA ASP A 109 -45.14 -26.20 -4.65
C ASP A 109 -45.01 -27.63 -5.19
N GLU A 110 -45.39 -28.62 -4.37
CA GLU A 110 -45.54 -30.05 -4.72
C GLU A 110 -46.92 -30.35 -5.31
#